data_AF-A0A945TMQ5-F1
#
_entry.id   AF-A0A945TMQ5-F1
#
_cell.length_a   1.000
_cell.length_b   1.000
_cell.length_c   1.000
_cell.angle_alpha   90.00
_cell.angle_beta   90.00
_cell.angle_gamma   90.00
#
_symmetry.space_group_name_H-M   'P 1'
#
loop_
_entity.id
_entity.type
_entity.pdbx_description
1 polymer ?
#
loop_
_entity_poly.entity_id
_entity_poly.type
_entity_poly.pdbx_seq_one_letter_code
_entity_poly.pdbx_strand_id
1 'polypeptide(L)'
;MTNREDYQPVDPSVVPRFAGLATFMRTVTREIIEEVDVGLVGVPFDLGLNHRTGARQGPAGVREMSRLIRRVHPTSGIRPFEICNVADLGDAPVNPMSKDKSIDMIRDFFIEMKGANIVPIACGGDHTIPLPILRALAVDEPVGLLHFDAHADTLDEICGDKVNHATFMRRGYEEGLIDP
;
A
#
# COMPACT_ATOMS: atom_id res chain seq x y z
N MET A 1 -4.66 -21.64 -15.46
CA MET A 1 -5.00 -20.41 -16.21
C MET A 1 -6.05 -19.70 -15.40
N THR A 2 -5.67 -18.68 -14.65
CA THR A 2 -6.57 -17.94 -13.74
C THR A 2 -7.59 -17.13 -14.53
N ASN A 3 -8.82 -17.02 -14.01
CA ASN A 3 -9.99 -16.47 -14.70
C ASN A 3 -9.91 -14.93 -14.82
N ARG A 4 -9.31 -14.43 -15.91
CA ARG A 4 -8.95 -12.99 -16.08
C ARG A 4 -10.14 -12.05 -16.33
N GLU A 5 -11.28 -12.59 -16.73
CA GLU A 5 -12.49 -11.77 -16.95
C GLU A 5 -13.01 -11.17 -15.64
N ASP A 6 -12.91 -11.91 -14.53
CA ASP A 6 -13.42 -11.50 -13.22
C ASP A 6 -12.61 -10.38 -12.55
N TYR A 7 -11.43 -10.07 -13.08
CA TYR A 7 -10.51 -9.05 -12.57
C TYR A 7 -10.43 -7.79 -13.45
N GLN A 8 -11.28 -7.70 -14.49
CA GLN A 8 -11.32 -6.51 -15.32
C GLN A 8 -11.94 -5.32 -14.56
N PRO A 9 -11.33 -4.11 -14.61
CA PRO A 9 -11.94 -2.93 -14.05
C PRO A 9 -13.28 -2.59 -14.72
N VAL A 10 -14.19 -1.97 -13.99
CA VAL A 10 -15.53 -1.58 -14.49
C VAL A 10 -15.44 -0.81 -15.81
N ASP A 11 -16.18 -1.26 -16.82
CA ASP A 11 -16.19 -0.66 -18.15
C ASP A 11 -16.76 0.76 -18.12
N PRO A 12 -15.96 1.80 -18.46
CA PRO A 12 -16.42 3.19 -18.48
C PRO A 12 -17.41 3.51 -19.61
N SER A 13 -17.54 2.65 -20.62
CA SER A 13 -18.56 2.78 -21.69
C SER A 13 -19.95 2.32 -21.25
N VAL A 14 -20.01 1.48 -20.21
CA VAL A 14 -21.26 0.97 -19.61
C VAL A 14 -21.63 1.73 -18.35
N VAL A 15 -20.66 1.93 -17.45
CA VAL A 15 -20.86 2.65 -16.17
C VAL A 15 -19.97 3.90 -16.16
N PRO A 16 -20.55 5.12 -16.16
CA PRO A 16 -19.77 6.35 -16.20
C PRO A 16 -18.85 6.45 -14.99
N ARG A 17 -17.71 7.14 -15.16
CA ARG A 17 -16.63 7.15 -14.16
C ARG A 17 -17.05 7.71 -12.79
N PHE A 18 -18.03 8.60 -12.75
CA PHE A 18 -18.58 9.15 -11.50
C PHE A 18 -19.53 8.19 -10.75
N ALA A 19 -19.87 7.03 -11.33
CA ALA A 19 -20.82 6.06 -10.76
C ALA A 19 -20.15 4.72 -10.40
N GLY A 20 -20.79 3.97 -9.51
CA GLY A 20 -20.29 2.71 -8.92
C GLY A 20 -19.45 2.92 -7.66
N LEU A 21 -19.06 1.81 -7.03
CA LEU A 21 -18.19 1.80 -5.85
C LEU A 21 -16.82 2.42 -6.18
N ALA A 22 -16.29 3.19 -5.24
CA ALA A 22 -14.99 3.86 -5.36
C ALA A 22 -13.87 2.94 -4.86
N THR A 23 -13.51 1.91 -5.63
CA THR A 23 -12.31 1.09 -5.41
C THR A 23 -11.11 1.67 -6.17
N PHE A 24 -9.90 1.30 -5.80
CA PHE A 24 -8.69 1.67 -6.54
C PHE A 24 -8.82 1.26 -8.01
N MET A 25 -8.66 2.22 -8.93
CA MET A 25 -8.73 2.02 -10.38
C MET A 25 -10.06 1.39 -10.86
N ARG A 26 -11.11 1.37 -10.04
CA ARG A 26 -12.38 0.66 -10.28
C ARG A 26 -12.19 -0.86 -10.49
N THR A 27 -11.20 -1.46 -9.82
CA THR A 27 -10.99 -2.91 -9.79
C THR A 27 -12.04 -3.61 -8.92
N VAL A 28 -12.11 -4.93 -9.07
CA VAL A 28 -12.92 -5.77 -8.19
C VAL A 28 -12.34 -5.79 -6.77
N THR A 29 -13.22 -5.91 -5.77
CA THR A 29 -12.81 -6.16 -4.38
C THR A 29 -12.65 -7.66 -4.14
N ARG A 30 -11.57 -8.04 -3.45
CA ARG A 30 -11.31 -9.41 -3.01
C ARG A 30 -10.75 -9.41 -1.60
N GLU A 31 -10.90 -10.54 -0.92
CA GLU A 31 -10.10 -10.87 0.26
C GLU A 31 -8.68 -11.28 -0.19
N ILE A 32 -7.77 -11.46 0.77
CA ILE A 32 -6.42 -11.96 0.49
C ILE A 32 -6.52 -13.45 0.12
N ILE A 33 -6.40 -13.74 -1.18
CA ILE A 33 -6.50 -15.09 -1.74
C ILE A 33 -5.43 -15.29 -2.82
N GLU A 34 -4.98 -16.53 -3.01
CA GLU A 34 -3.87 -16.89 -3.91
C GLU A 34 -4.13 -16.56 -5.39
N GLU A 35 -5.39 -16.35 -5.80
CA GLU A 35 -5.72 -15.97 -7.17
C GLU A 35 -5.38 -14.52 -7.53
N VAL A 36 -5.11 -13.67 -6.54
CA VAL A 36 -4.73 -12.26 -6.75
C VAL A 36 -3.22 -12.18 -6.96
N ASP A 37 -2.79 -11.68 -8.12
CA ASP A 37 -1.35 -11.49 -8.39
C ASP A 37 -0.86 -10.17 -7.78
N VAL A 38 -1.68 -9.11 -7.86
CA VAL A 38 -1.34 -7.76 -7.37
C VAL A 38 -2.47 -7.20 -6.51
N GLY A 39 -2.15 -6.89 -5.26
CA GLY A 39 -3.09 -6.34 -4.29
C GLY A 39 -2.94 -4.83 -4.16
N LEU A 40 -3.98 -4.06 -4.50
CA LEU A 40 -4.05 -2.63 -4.20
C LEU A 40 -4.61 -2.45 -2.79
N VAL A 41 -3.86 -1.81 -1.90
CA VAL A 41 -4.18 -1.75 -0.46
C VAL A 41 -4.09 -0.32 0.03
N GLY A 42 -5.05 0.13 0.84
CA GLY A 42 -4.91 1.37 1.59
C GLY A 42 -4.30 1.13 2.97
N VAL A 43 -3.48 2.05 3.49
CA VAL A 43 -2.97 2.00 4.87
C VAL A 43 -3.29 3.33 5.55
N PRO A 44 -4.54 3.52 6.06
CA PRO A 44 -5.05 4.81 6.55
C PRO A 44 -4.48 5.18 7.93
N PHE A 45 -3.18 5.44 8.00
CA PHE A 45 -2.41 5.67 9.23
C PHE A 45 -1.72 7.04 9.20
N ASP A 46 -1.78 7.80 10.30
CA ASP A 46 -1.01 9.05 10.42
C ASP A 46 -0.56 9.38 11.86
N LEU A 47 -0.43 8.36 12.71
CA LEU A 47 -0.08 8.51 14.12
C LEU A 47 1.42 8.76 14.35
N GLY A 48 2.25 8.69 13.30
CA GLY A 48 3.68 8.95 13.35
C GLY A 48 4.05 10.36 12.88
N LEU A 49 3.09 11.27 12.69
CA LEU A 49 3.34 12.64 12.27
C LEU A 49 3.68 13.57 13.43
N ASN A 50 4.61 14.49 13.20
CA ASN A 50 5.03 15.51 14.17
C ASN A 50 4.46 16.92 13.89
N HIS A 51 3.69 17.10 12.81
CA HIS A 51 3.17 18.41 12.41
C HIS A 51 1.70 18.33 11.92
N ARG A 52 1.44 18.46 10.61
CA ARG A 52 0.08 18.46 10.05
C ARG A 52 -0.43 17.04 9.84
N THR A 53 -1.53 16.68 10.50
CA THR A 53 -2.23 15.41 10.30
C THR A 53 -3.15 15.44 9.08
N GLY A 54 -3.71 14.28 8.71
CA GLY A 54 -4.67 14.14 7.61
C GLY A 54 -4.32 13.04 6.62
N ALA A 55 -3.09 12.52 6.65
CA ALA A 55 -2.65 11.47 5.74
C ALA A 55 -3.50 10.19 5.86
N ARG A 56 -4.15 9.94 7.01
CA ARG A 56 -5.11 8.83 7.19
C ARG A 56 -6.27 8.84 6.19
N GLN A 57 -6.60 9.98 5.59
CA GLN A 57 -7.64 10.10 4.56
C GLN A 57 -7.12 9.88 3.13
N GLY A 58 -5.80 9.76 2.97
CA GLY A 58 -5.11 9.58 1.70
C GLY A 58 -5.66 8.43 0.86
N PRO A 59 -5.78 7.20 1.39
CA PRO A 59 -6.22 6.05 0.60
C PRO A 59 -7.61 6.25 -0.01
N ALA A 60 -8.56 6.77 0.77
CA ALA A 60 -9.91 7.07 0.28
C ALA A 60 -9.91 8.16 -0.81
N GLY A 61 -9.12 9.22 -0.63
CA GLY A 61 -8.96 10.27 -1.64
C GLY A 61 -8.35 9.75 -2.94
N VAL A 62 -7.34 8.89 -2.86
CA VAL A 62 -6.72 8.28 -4.04
C VAL A 62 -7.67 7.32 -4.74
N ARG A 63 -8.46 6.50 -4.01
CA ARG A 63 -9.51 5.67 -4.63
C ARG A 63 -10.47 6.51 -5.48
N GLU A 64 -10.98 7.61 -4.93
CA GLU A 64 -11.89 8.49 -5.66
C GLU A 64 -11.23 9.10 -6.91
N MET A 65 -10.00 9.61 -6.79
CA MET A 65 -9.30 10.20 -7.93
C MET A 65 -8.86 9.18 -8.98
N SER A 66 -8.61 7.93 -8.58
CA SER A 66 -8.16 6.86 -9.46
C SER A 66 -9.19 6.45 -10.52
N ARG A 67 -10.46 6.85 -10.33
CA ARG A 67 -11.57 6.61 -11.28
C ARG A 67 -11.32 7.22 -12.66
N LEU A 68 -10.41 8.19 -12.77
CA LEU A 68 -10.03 8.84 -14.02
C LEU A 68 -9.02 8.03 -14.85
N ILE A 69 -8.29 7.11 -14.22
CA ILE A 69 -7.22 6.34 -14.86
C ILE A 69 -7.79 5.33 -15.87
N ARG A 70 -7.02 5.03 -16.91
CA ARG A 70 -7.41 4.15 -18.03
C ARG A 70 -6.61 2.84 -17.98
N ARG A 71 -7.08 1.84 -18.73
CA ARG A 71 -6.55 0.46 -18.69
C ARG A 71 -5.18 0.27 -19.37
N VAL A 72 -4.73 1.24 -20.18
CA VAL A 72 -3.51 1.12 -20.97
C VAL A 72 -2.58 2.27 -20.62
N HIS A 73 -1.33 1.96 -20.32
CA HIS A 73 -0.31 2.97 -20.13
C HIS A 73 0.01 3.66 -21.48
N PRO A 74 -0.08 4.99 -21.59
CA PRO A 74 -0.04 5.69 -22.88
C PRO A 74 1.32 5.61 -23.61
N THR A 75 2.42 5.51 -22.87
CA THR A 75 3.78 5.46 -23.47
C THR A 75 4.26 4.04 -23.73
N SER A 76 4.27 3.17 -22.71
CA SER A 76 4.75 1.79 -22.83
C SER A 76 3.75 0.83 -23.48
N GLY A 77 2.46 1.17 -23.54
CA GLY A 77 1.41 0.29 -24.06
C GLY A 77 1.02 -0.86 -23.12
N ILE A 78 1.60 -0.94 -21.92
CA ILE A 78 1.33 -2.01 -20.95
C ILE A 78 -0.14 -1.96 -20.51
N ARG A 79 -0.74 -3.15 -20.41
CA ARG A 79 -2.13 -3.38 -19.99
C ARG A 79 -2.14 -4.24 -18.73
N PRO A 80 -1.97 -3.67 -17.54
CA PRO A 80 -1.73 -4.43 -16.30
C PRO A 80 -2.83 -5.46 -16.03
N PHE A 81 -4.09 -5.11 -16.28
CA PHE A 81 -5.25 -5.98 -16.05
C PHE A 81 -5.38 -7.13 -17.07
N GLU A 82 -4.57 -7.17 -18.13
CA GLU A 82 -4.52 -8.31 -19.08
C GLU A 82 -3.40 -9.30 -18.72
N ILE A 83 -2.43 -8.88 -17.91
CA ILE A 83 -1.24 -9.67 -17.53
C ILE A 83 -1.25 -10.15 -16.09
N CYS A 84 -2.00 -9.48 -15.20
CA CYS A 84 -2.11 -9.79 -13.77
C CYS A 84 -3.58 -9.72 -13.32
N ASN A 85 -3.97 -10.59 -12.38
CA ASN A 85 -5.18 -10.45 -11.59
C ASN A 85 -4.96 -9.37 -10.53
N VAL A 86 -5.51 -8.18 -10.77
CA VAL A 86 -5.37 -7.02 -9.87
C VAL A 86 -6.69 -6.78 -9.13
N ALA A 87 -6.63 -6.69 -7.80
CA ALA A 87 -7.81 -6.43 -6.97
C ALA A 87 -7.55 -5.33 -5.93
N ASP A 88 -8.60 -4.61 -5.55
CA ASP A 88 -8.58 -3.78 -4.33
C ASP A 88 -8.84 -4.71 -3.13
N LEU A 89 -7.87 -4.81 -2.24
CA LEU A 89 -7.94 -5.66 -1.04
C LEU A 89 -8.43 -4.90 0.20
N GLY A 90 -8.95 -3.69 0.00
CA GLY A 90 -9.43 -2.84 1.08
C GLY A 90 -8.28 -2.15 1.81
N ASP A 91 -8.46 -1.95 3.12
CA ASP A 91 -7.52 -1.22 3.96
C ASP A 91 -6.86 -2.14 4.98
N ALA A 92 -5.55 -2.01 5.15
CA ALA A 92 -4.84 -2.62 6.25
C ALA A 92 -5.42 -2.14 7.59
N PRO A 93 -5.62 -3.03 8.56
CA PRO A 93 -6.28 -2.69 9.81
C PRO A 93 -5.37 -1.79 10.68
N VAL A 94 -5.97 -0.76 11.28
CA VAL A 94 -5.27 0.22 12.13
C VAL A 94 -5.99 0.41 13.46
N ASN A 95 -5.23 0.74 14.51
CA ASN A 95 -5.77 1.11 15.81
C ASN A 95 -5.51 2.61 16.08
N PRO A 96 -6.53 3.48 15.96
CA PRO A 96 -6.33 4.92 16.08
C PRO A 96 -5.90 5.37 17.50
N MET A 97 -6.02 4.49 18.49
CA MET A 97 -5.67 4.76 19.89
C MET A 97 -4.29 4.22 20.29
N SER A 98 -3.63 3.46 19.41
CA SER A 98 -2.32 2.87 19.70
C SER A 98 -1.51 2.72 18.43
N LYS A 99 -0.43 3.51 18.36
CA LYS A 99 0.54 3.48 17.27
C LYS A 99 1.20 2.10 17.15
N ASP A 100 1.68 1.56 18.26
CA ASP A 100 2.40 0.28 18.27
C ASP A 100 1.49 -0.89 17.83
N LYS A 101 0.24 -0.93 18.32
CA LYS A 101 -0.74 -1.91 17.85
C LYS A 101 -1.04 -1.76 16.37
N SER A 102 -1.13 -0.53 15.85
CA SER A 102 -1.32 -0.32 14.41
C SER A 102 -0.15 -0.86 13.60
N ILE A 103 1.07 -0.66 14.08
CA ILE A 103 2.29 -1.18 13.41
C ILE A 103 2.24 -2.71 13.35
N ASP A 104 1.88 -3.39 14.44
CA ASP A 104 1.73 -4.85 14.44
C ASP A 104 0.61 -5.32 13.51
N MET A 105 -0.55 -4.66 13.55
CA MET A 105 -1.71 -5.00 12.71
C MET A 105 -1.42 -4.81 11.21
N ILE A 106 -0.69 -3.73 10.85
CA ILE A 106 -0.25 -3.50 9.47
C ILE A 106 0.76 -4.59 9.07
N ARG A 107 1.75 -4.91 9.91
CA ARG A 107 2.71 -5.98 9.61
C ARG A 107 2.00 -7.30 9.32
N ASP A 108 1.08 -7.71 10.20
CA ASP A 108 0.41 -9.01 10.10
C ASP A 108 -0.46 -9.10 8.84
N PHE A 109 -1.10 -8.01 8.42
CA PHE A 109 -1.84 -7.94 7.16
C PHE A 109 -0.94 -8.17 5.94
N PHE A 110 0.26 -7.59 5.92
CA PHE A 110 1.21 -7.80 4.82
C PHE A 110 1.91 -9.17 4.88
N ILE A 111 1.99 -9.80 6.06
CA ILE A 111 2.43 -11.21 6.18
C ILE A 111 1.42 -12.13 5.49
N GLU A 112 0.11 -11.90 5.68
CA GLU A 112 -0.95 -12.66 5.02
C GLU A 112 -0.84 -12.55 3.49
N MET A 113 -0.65 -11.33 2.98
CA MET A 113 -0.42 -11.09 1.54
C MET A 113 0.82 -11.82 1.01
N LYS A 114 1.94 -11.75 1.73
CA LYS A 114 3.16 -12.48 1.37
C LYS A 114 2.91 -13.98 1.34
N GLY A 115 2.18 -14.52 2.32
CA GLY A 115 1.80 -15.93 2.39
C GLY A 115 0.97 -16.39 1.20
N ALA A 116 0.11 -15.53 0.67
CA ALA A 116 -0.67 -15.76 -0.54
C ALA A 116 0.09 -15.42 -1.85
N ASN A 117 1.40 -15.10 -1.76
CA ASN A 117 2.25 -14.72 -2.90
C ASN A 117 1.72 -13.51 -3.70
N ILE A 118 1.05 -12.57 -3.02
CA ILE A 118 0.51 -11.35 -3.62
C ILE A 118 1.56 -10.25 -3.60
N VAL A 119 1.76 -9.55 -4.73
CA VAL A 119 2.59 -8.34 -4.78
C VAL A 119 1.76 -7.13 -4.29
N PRO A 120 2.11 -6.50 -3.14
CA PRO A 120 1.36 -5.36 -2.64
C PRO A 120 1.72 -4.05 -3.34
N ILE A 121 0.71 -3.24 -3.67
CA ILE A 121 0.85 -1.81 -3.97
C ILE A 121 0.06 -1.05 -2.90
N ALA A 122 0.79 -0.52 -1.93
CA ALA A 122 0.21 0.19 -0.80
C ALA A 122 0.06 1.69 -1.08
N CYS A 123 -1.14 2.22 -0.84
CA CYS A 123 -1.41 3.64 -0.79
C CYS A 123 -1.50 4.06 0.68
N GLY A 124 -0.58 4.91 1.10
CA GLY A 124 -0.43 5.24 2.50
C GLY A 124 -1.37 6.29 3.03
N GLY A 125 -1.29 6.39 4.35
CA GLY A 125 -1.06 7.65 5.04
C GLY A 125 0.44 7.92 5.23
N ASP A 126 0.87 8.28 6.44
CA ASP A 126 2.21 8.84 6.69
C ASP A 126 3.39 7.89 6.42
N HIS A 127 4.61 8.43 6.41
CA HIS A 127 5.83 7.71 6.06
C HIS A 127 6.33 6.73 7.15
N THR A 128 5.56 6.46 8.19
CA THR A 128 5.85 5.38 9.16
C THR A 128 5.48 4.02 8.58
N ILE A 129 4.50 3.96 7.68
CA ILE A 129 3.93 2.71 7.16
C ILE A 129 4.91 1.80 6.41
N PRO A 130 6.00 2.26 5.76
CA PRO A 130 6.90 1.32 5.12
C PRO A 130 7.61 0.42 6.13
N LEU A 131 7.82 0.85 7.38
CA LEU A 131 8.51 0.02 8.37
C LEU A 131 7.76 -1.30 8.67
N PRO A 132 6.46 -1.31 9.05
CA PRO A 132 5.73 -2.58 9.23
C PRO A 132 5.61 -3.39 7.93
N ILE A 133 5.57 -2.74 6.76
CA ILE A 133 5.57 -3.45 5.46
C ILE A 133 6.92 -4.15 5.23
N LEU A 134 8.04 -3.47 5.46
CA LEU A 134 9.38 -4.05 5.38
C LEU A 134 9.54 -5.22 6.36
N ARG A 135 9.06 -5.06 7.61
CA ARG A 135 9.06 -6.13 8.62
C ARG A 135 8.27 -7.37 8.19
N ALA A 136 7.29 -7.22 7.29
CA ALA A 136 6.53 -8.33 6.73
C ALA A 136 7.20 -8.94 5.49
N LEU A 137 7.74 -8.10 4.60
CA LEU A 137 8.22 -8.53 3.28
C LEU A 137 9.70 -8.96 3.29
N ALA A 138 10.57 -8.25 4.02
CA ALA A 138 12.02 -8.45 4.07
C ALA A 138 12.47 -9.40 5.20
N VAL A 139 11.62 -10.39 5.55
CA VAL A 139 11.92 -11.37 6.61
C VAL A 139 13.03 -12.35 6.21
N ASP A 140 13.13 -12.67 4.91
CA ASP A 140 14.07 -13.69 4.42
C ASP A 140 15.46 -13.10 4.12
N GLU A 141 15.49 -11.88 3.59
CA GLU A 141 16.71 -11.14 3.26
C GLU A 141 16.43 -9.62 3.21
N PRO A 142 17.45 -8.77 3.49
CA PRO A 142 17.31 -7.33 3.31
C PRO A 142 17.03 -6.97 1.84
N VAL A 143 16.26 -5.91 1.63
CA VAL A 143 15.91 -5.43 0.28
C VAL A 143 16.64 -4.14 -0.06
N GLY A 144 16.95 -3.96 -1.35
CA GLY A 144 17.32 -2.64 -1.87
C GLY A 144 16.11 -1.72 -1.93
N LEU A 145 16.32 -0.41 -1.72
CA LEU A 145 15.25 0.57 -1.73
C LEU A 145 15.50 1.69 -2.76
N LEU A 146 14.48 1.99 -3.56
CA LEU A 146 14.43 3.20 -4.38
C LEU A 146 13.46 4.19 -3.73
N HIS A 147 14.00 5.25 -3.12
CA HIS A 147 13.26 6.20 -2.29
C HIS A 147 13.18 7.58 -2.97
N PHE A 148 11.96 8.06 -3.18
CA PHE A 148 11.69 9.39 -3.72
C PHE A 148 11.03 10.23 -2.64
N ASP A 149 11.80 11.14 -2.03
CA ASP A 149 11.29 12.03 -0.99
C ASP A 149 12.14 13.32 -0.96
N ALA A 150 11.58 14.38 -0.41
CA ALA A 150 12.31 15.59 -0.06
C ALA A 150 13.17 15.41 1.20
N HIS A 151 12.87 14.40 2.02
CA HIS A 151 13.56 14.12 3.29
C HIS A 151 14.19 12.72 3.26
N ALA A 152 15.30 12.54 3.96
CA ALA A 152 15.97 11.24 4.00
C ALA A 152 15.27 10.20 4.90
N ASP A 153 14.44 10.63 5.86
CA ASP A 153 13.76 9.80 6.84
C ASP A 153 14.66 8.83 7.64
N THR A 154 15.90 9.26 7.87
CA THR A 154 16.97 8.52 8.57
C THR A 154 17.29 9.03 9.99
N LEU A 155 16.39 9.82 10.60
CA LEU A 155 16.62 10.32 11.96
C LEU A 155 16.56 9.16 12.98
N ASP A 156 17.20 9.33 14.15
CA ASP A 156 17.11 8.33 15.23
C ASP A 156 15.75 8.38 15.92
N GLU A 157 15.31 9.59 16.24
CA GLU A 157 14.21 9.84 17.15
C GLU A 157 13.66 11.25 16.91
N ILE A 158 12.35 11.41 17.09
CA ILE A 158 11.69 12.71 17.18
C ILE A 158 10.83 12.72 18.44
N CYS A 159 10.98 13.73 19.30
CA CYS A 159 10.14 13.93 20.48
C CYS A 159 10.02 12.71 21.42
N GLY A 160 11.09 11.92 21.61
CA GLY A 160 11.03 10.70 22.44
C GLY A 160 10.62 9.44 21.68
N ASP A 161 10.28 9.55 20.39
CA ASP A 161 9.74 8.46 19.60
C ASP A 161 10.67 8.01 18.48
N LYS A 162 11.05 6.72 18.53
CA LYS A 162 11.97 6.09 17.56
C LYS A 162 11.29 5.51 16.33
N VAL A 163 9.95 5.37 16.33
CA VAL A 163 9.21 4.77 15.23
C VAL A 163 8.14 5.74 14.74
N ASN A 164 8.53 6.58 13.81
CA ASN A 164 7.71 7.63 13.22
C ASN A 164 8.10 7.88 11.74
N HIS A 165 7.39 8.81 11.10
CA HIS A 165 7.52 9.08 9.66
C HIS A 165 8.93 9.47 9.20
N ALA A 166 9.76 10.06 10.07
CA ALA A 166 11.09 10.55 9.70
C ALA A 166 12.22 9.58 10.09
N THR A 167 11.87 8.35 10.51
CA THR A 167 12.83 7.39 11.09
C THR A 167 12.82 6.03 10.42
N PHE A 168 11.85 5.76 9.52
CA PHE A 168 11.63 4.40 9.00
C PHE A 168 12.85 3.84 8.26
N MET A 169 13.60 4.67 7.52
CA MET A 169 14.80 4.24 6.80
C MET A 169 15.87 3.77 7.76
N ARG A 170 16.07 4.52 8.84
CA ARG A 170 17.06 4.14 9.87
C ARG A 170 16.63 2.88 10.62
N ARG A 171 15.34 2.73 10.96
CA ARG A 171 14.81 1.49 11.53
C ARG A 171 15.00 0.32 10.58
N GLY A 172 14.69 0.50 9.30
CA GLY A 172 14.87 -0.53 8.28
C GLY A 172 16.32 -1.00 8.15
N TYR A 173 17.29 -0.08 8.17
CA TYR A 173 18.71 -0.43 8.20
C TYR A 173 19.13 -1.13 9.51
N GLU A 174 18.79 -0.57 10.68
CA GLU A 174 19.19 -1.14 11.97
C GLU A 174 18.56 -2.52 12.25
N GLU A 175 17.37 -2.79 11.70
CA GLU A 175 16.69 -4.08 11.79
C GLU A 175 17.14 -5.08 10.72
N GLY A 176 18.06 -4.72 9.82
CA GLY A 176 18.54 -5.60 8.75
C GLY A 176 17.51 -5.86 7.67
N LEU A 177 16.55 -4.96 7.48
CA LEU A 177 15.48 -5.05 6.47
C LEU A 177 15.87 -4.35 5.16
N ILE A 178 16.80 -3.39 5.23
CA ILE A 178 17.27 -2.60 4.07
C ILE A 178 18.77 -2.82 3.90
N ASP A 179 19.19 -3.10 2.66
CA ASP A 179 20.59 -3.10 2.25
C ASP A 179 20.96 -1.69 1.71
N PRO A 180 21.82 -0.92 2.41
CA PRO A 180 22.05 0.51 2.16
C PRO A 180 22.95 0.84 0.95
#